data_AF-A0A534XGS5-F1
#
_entry.id   AF-A0A534XGS5-F1
#
_cell.length_a   1.000
_cell.length_b   1.000
_cell.length_c   1.000
_cell.angle_alpha   90.00
_cell.angle_beta   90.00
_cell.angle_gamma   90.00
#
_symmetry.space_group_name_H-M   'P 1'
#
loop_
_entity.id
_entity.type
_entity.pdbx_description
1 polymer ?
#
loop_
_entity_poly.entity_id
_entity_poly.type
_entity_poly.pdbx_seq_one_letter_code
_entity_poly.pdbx_strand_id
1 'polypeptide(L)'
;MRYALVTALLLLPLPAHVSADESGKTAAPATLTEKTEVEGTVPRDILGRWLVVTQIKLPSGAITPSARMLELRRGREHPEVFLRRAELPDALSKKMREAATASQAWTPGDGDLHEVAEQWDTLPSVVADYSSIESTLIGADAYSREFQVDETTKGSSFAITVREAFSGAQPLRSTYSVFAVRQQRDSRLDGTFVISSIAVAPFPIPVTLKGDFQAYRVAAPPAPSWWQRLLDVFSGGRRG
;
A
#
# COMPACT_ATOMS: atom_id res chain seq x y z
N MET A 1 -0.62 1.57 22.25
CA MET A 1 -1.47 2.67 21.75
C MET A 1 -1.52 2.55 20.25
N ARG A 2 -2.66 2.09 19.71
CA ARG A 2 -2.91 1.85 18.29
C ARG A 2 -3.81 2.98 17.78
N TYR A 3 -3.65 3.34 16.51
CA TYR A 3 -4.38 4.37 15.77
C TYR A 3 -3.96 5.82 16.08
N ALA A 4 -3.18 6.39 15.17
CA ALA A 4 -3.00 7.84 15.07
C ALA A 4 -3.24 8.26 13.62
N LEU A 5 -4.51 8.23 13.19
CA LEU A 5 -5.08 9.27 12.32
C LEU A 5 -6.61 9.12 12.18
N VAL A 6 -7.36 9.31 13.27
CA VAL A 6 -8.77 9.72 13.19
C VAL A 6 -9.12 10.52 14.44
N THR A 7 -9.06 11.85 14.37
CA THR A 7 -9.84 12.70 15.28
C THR A 7 -10.11 14.06 14.66
N ALA A 8 -11.27 14.20 14.04
CA ALA A 8 -12.01 15.46 14.01
C ALA A 8 -13.47 15.16 13.65
N LEU A 9 -14.26 14.71 14.63
CA LEU A 9 -15.60 15.20 14.96
C LEU A 9 -16.30 14.22 15.92
N LEU A 10 -16.67 14.69 17.09
CA LEU A 10 -17.74 14.12 17.89
C LEU A 10 -18.37 15.28 18.66
N LEU A 11 -19.70 15.39 18.62
CA LEU A 11 -20.57 15.48 19.81
C LEU A 11 -21.99 15.86 19.39
N LEU A 12 -22.86 14.85 19.24
CA LEU A 12 -24.26 14.94 19.64
C LEU A 12 -24.66 13.61 20.31
N PRO A 13 -25.35 13.62 21.46
CA PRO A 13 -25.74 12.42 22.18
C PRO A 13 -27.06 11.88 21.61
N LEU A 14 -27.13 10.60 21.27
CA LEU A 14 -28.38 9.90 21.02
C LEU A 14 -28.46 8.63 21.87
N PRO A 15 -29.65 8.32 22.41
CA PRO A 15 -29.80 7.42 23.55
C PRO A 15 -29.69 5.95 23.15
N ALA A 16 -29.19 5.16 24.09
CA ALA A 16 -29.12 3.72 24.01
C ALA A 16 -30.51 3.10 23.92
N HIS A 17 -30.78 2.36 22.85
CA HIS A 17 -31.72 1.25 22.89
C HIS A 17 -31.10 0.05 22.15
N VAL A 18 -30.68 -0.91 22.96
CA VAL A 18 -30.41 -2.29 22.58
C VAL A 18 -31.74 -2.94 22.22
N SER A 19 -31.86 -3.44 21.00
CA SER A 19 -32.74 -4.56 20.70
C SER A 19 -31.85 -5.68 20.18
N ALA A 20 -31.64 -6.67 21.06
CA ALA A 20 -31.14 -7.97 20.69
C ALA A 20 -32.23 -8.67 19.89
N ASP A 21 -31.89 -9.18 18.71
CA ASP A 21 -32.68 -10.23 18.09
C ASP A 21 -31.77 -11.24 17.37
N GLU A 22 -32.21 -12.48 17.44
CA GLU A 22 -31.46 -13.73 17.33
C GLU A 22 -30.89 -14.02 15.93
N SER A 23 -29.68 -14.61 15.93
CA SER A 23 -29.35 -15.90 15.29
C SER A 23 -27.90 -15.88 14.85
N GLY A 24 -27.03 -16.33 15.75
CA GLY A 24 -25.61 -16.47 15.53
C GLY A 24 -25.30 -17.59 14.54
N LYS A 25 -25.41 -17.32 13.24
CA LYS A 25 -24.54 -17.96 12.28
C LYS A 25 -23.23 -17.19 12.32
N THR A 26 -22.27 -17.70 13.09
CA THR A 26 -20.88 -17.25 12.96
C THR A 26 -20.50 -17.52 11.50
N ALA A 27 -20.56 -16.50 10.66
CA ALA A 27 -20.05 -16.57 9.31
C ALA A 27 -18.59 -16.99 9.43
N ALA A 28 -18.20 -18.04 8.69
CA ALA A 28 -16.80 -18.40 8.57
C ALA A 28 -16.04 -17.11 8.19
N PRO A 29 -14.84 -16.86 8.78
CA PRO A 29 -14.07 -15.68 8.44
C PRO A 29 -13.93 -15.64 6.92
N ALA A 30 -14.33 -14.52 6.31
CA ALA A 30 -14.24 -14.36 4.87
C ALA A 30 -12.78 -14.60 4.48
N THR A 31 -12.53 -15.65 3.69
CA THR A 31 -11.19 -15.91 3.15
C THR A 31 -10.85 -14.74 2.25
N LEU A 32 -9.80 -14.00 2.60
CA LEU A 32 -9.28 -12.91 1.77
C LEU A 32 -9.05 -13.41 0.35
N THR A 33 -9.70 -12.76 -0.61
CA THR A 33 -9.48 -13.03 -2.03
C THR A 33 -8.51 -12.00 -2.61
N GLU A 34 -7.41 -12.46 -3.21
CA GLU A 34 -6.44 -11.61 -3.90
C GLU A 34 -6.40 -11.98 -5.38
N LYS A 35 -6.53 -10.98 -6.26
CA LYS A 35 -6.47 -11.17 -7.71
C LYS A 35 -5.66 -10.06 -8.36
N THR A 36 -4.89 -10.41 -9.40
CA THR A 36 -4.32 -9.43 -10.32
C THR A 36 -4.83 -9.69 -11.73
N GLU A 37 -5.13 -8.63 -12.47
CA GLU A 37 -5.38 -8.67 -13.91
C GLU A 37 -4.35 -7.79 -14.63
N VAL A 38 -4.14 -8.04 -15.92
CA VAL A 38 -3.29 -7.23 -16.79
C VAL A 38 -4.03 -6.88 -18.06
N GLU A 39 -4.06 -5.59 -18.37
CA GLU A 39 -4.70 -5.03 -19.55
C GLU A 39 -3.64 -4.30 -20.39
N GLY A 40 -3.54 -4.63 -21.68
CA GLY A 40 -2.57 -4.01 -22.58
C GLY A 40 -1.11 -4.37 -22.28
N THR A 41 -0.22 -3.47 -22.67
CA THR A 41 1.23 -3.69 -22.66
C THR A 41 1.87 -3.01 -21.44
N VAL A 42 2.34 -3.82 -20.50
CA VAL A 42 2.99 -3.36 -19.27
C VAL A 42 4.49 -3.70 -19.30
N PRO A 43 5.41 -2.81 -18.86
CA PRO A 43 6.84 -3.08 -18.87
C PRO A 43 7.21 -4.29 -18.00
N ARG A 44 8.15 -5.14 -18.46
CA ARG A 44 8.50 -6.41 -17.77
C ARG A 44 9.49 -6.23 -16.63
N ASP A 45 10.25 -5.14 -16.65
CA ASP A 45 11.28 -4.78 -15.69
C ASP A 45 10.74 -4.15 -14.40
N ILE A 46 9.41 -4.08 -14.24
CA ILE A 46 8.75 -3.59 -13.01
C ILE A 46 8.72 -4.61 -11.87
N LEU A 47 9.10 -5.88 -12.13
CA LEU A 47 9.09 -6.93 -11.11
C LEU A 47 10.02 -6.59 -9.95
N GLY A 48 9.61 -6.92 -8.73
CA GLY A 48 10.40 -6.73 -7.51
C GLY A 48 9.60 -6.18 -6.34
N ARG A 49 10.30 -5.92 -5.24
CA ARG A 49 9.77 -5.27 -4.04
C ARG A 49 9.91 -3.76 -4.18
N TRP A 50 8.89 -3.04 -3.74
CA TRP A 50 8.79 -1.60 -3.93
C TRP A 50 8.23 -0.95 -2.67
N LEU A 51 8.88 0.12 -2.23
CA LEU A 51 8.35 1.07 -1.26
C LEU A 51 7.70 2.21 -2.03
N VAL A 52 6.37 2.26 -2.04
CA VAL A 52 5.61 3.36 -2.65
C VAL A 52 5.43 4.45 -1.63
N VAL A 53 5.93 5.63 -1.94
CA VAL A 53 5.76 6.84 -1.14
C VAL A 53 4.87 7.80 -1.91
N THR A 54 3.77 8.18 -1.29
CA THR A 54 2.79 9.12 -1.83
C THR A 54 2.91 10.45 -1.10
N GLN A 55 2.92 11.56 -1.83
CA GLN A 55 2.88 12.92 -1.29
C GLN A 55 1.45 13.45 -1.45
N ILE A 56 0.60 13.29 -0.44
CA ILE A 56 -0.79 13.75 -0.50
C ILE A 56 -0.80 15.28 -0.44
N LYS A 57 -1.37 15.92 -1.47
CA LYS A 57 -1.51 17.37 -1.55
C LYS A 57 -2.87 17.76 -0.98
N LEU A 58 -2.88 18.45 0.16
CA LEU A 58 -4.12 18.95 0.77
C LEU A 58 -4.56 20.25 0.10
N PRO A 59 -5.86 20.60 0.15
CA PRO A 59 -6.35 21.88 -0.38
C PRO A 59 -5.68 23.12 0.23
N SER A 60 -5.15 23.00 1.46
CA SER A 60 -4.38 24.05 2.13
C SER A 60 -2.98 24.27 1.54
N GLY A 61 -2.53 23.42 0.61
CA GLY A 61 -1.16 23.38 0.11
C GLY A 61 -0.20 22.55 0.97
N ALA A 62 -0.63 22.10 2.15
CA ALA A 62 0.16 21.20 3.00
C ALA A 62 0.35 19.82 2.35
N ILE A 63 1.50 19.21 2.59
CA ILE A 63 1.82 17.86 2.10
C ILE A 63 1.81 16.87 3.27
N THR A 64 1.09 15.78 3.10
CA THR A 64 1.10 14.64 4.02
C THR A 64 1.68 13.42 3.30
N PRO A 65 2.90 12.97 3.65
CA PRO A 65 3.46 11.76 3.10
C PRO A 65 2.73 10.53 3.67
N SER A 66 2.61 9.51 2.83
CA SER A 66 2.19 8.17 3.25
C SER A 66 3.01 7.14 2.48
N ALA A 67 3.08 5.91 2.98
CA ALA A 67 3.84 4.87 2.31
C ALA A 67 3.18 3.50 2.41
N ARG A 68 3.38 2.70 1.36
CA ARG A 68 2.89 1.34 1.22
C ARG A 68 3.99 0.46 0.64
N MET A 69 4.00 -0.80 1.03
CA MET A 69 4.91 -1.80 0.47
C MET A 69 4.13 -2.67 -0.51
N LEU A 70 4.67 -2.84 -1.71
CA LEU A 70 4.10 -3.74 -2.70
C LEU A 70 5.17 -4.54 -3.43
N GLU A 71 4.80 -5.74 -3.83
CA GLU A 71 5.66 -6.67 -4.55
C GLU A 71 5.00 -7.02 -5.88
N LEU A 72 5.71 -6.73 -6.97
CA LEU A 72 5.36 -7.15 -8.31
C LEU A 72 6.07 -8.47 -8.58
N ARG A 73 5.36 -9.59 -8.42
CA ARG A 73 5.93 -10.93 -8.56
C ARG A 73 5.59 -11.56 -9.90
N ARG A 74 6.37 -12.56 -10.31
CA ARG A 74 6.03 -13.39 -11.48
C ARG A 74 4.84 -14.27 -11.13
N GLY A 75 3.70 -14.07 -11.79
CA GLY A 75 2.61 -15.03 -11.81
C GLY A 75 2.80 -16.08 -12.90
N ARG A 76 1.85 -17.02 -12.98
CA ARG A 76 1.88 -18.09 -14.00
C ARG A 76 1.63 -17.56 -15.41
N GLU A 77 0.71 -16.61 -15.54
CA GLU A 77 0.26 -16.06 -16.83
C GLU A 77 0.77 -14.65 -17.06
N HIS A 78 0.80 -13.83 -16.01
CA HIS A 78 1.19 -12.43 -16.05
C HIS A 78 1.81 -12.00 -14.70
N PRO A 79 2.44 -10.82 -14.60
CA PRO A 79 2.85 -10.27 -13.30
C PRO A 79 1.66 -10.16 -12.33
N GLU A 80 1.92 -10.40 -11.05
CA GLU A 80 0.96 -10.27 -9.97
C GLU A 80 1.36 -9.14 -9.03
N VAL A 81 0.40 -8.31 -8.64
CA VAL A 81 0.57 -7.27 -7.63
C VAL A 81 0.21 -7.86 -6.26
N PHE A 82 1.16 -7.84 -5.34
CA PHE A 82 0.96 -8.26 -3.97
C PHE A 82 1.17 -7.08 -3.02
N LEU A 83 0.12 -6.70 -2.29
CA LEU A 83 0.22 -5.67 -1.27
C LEU A 83 0.85 -6.28 0.00
N ARG A 84 2.05 -5.83 0.36
CA ARG A 84 2.68 -6.24 1.61
C ARG A 84 2.00 -5.49 2.76
N ARG A 85 1.04 -6.17 3.39
CA ARG A 85 0.28 -5.72 4.56
C ARG A 85 1.12 -5.79 5.83
N ALA A 86 2.15 -4.96 5.93
CA ALA A 86 3.01 -4.85 7.10
C ALA A 86 3.30 -3.39 7.44
N GLU A 87 3.63 -3.16 8.71
CA GLU A 87 4.09 -1.85 9.17
C GLU A 87 5.45 -1.52 8.54
N LEU A 88 5.77 -0.23 8.39
CA LEU A 88 7.14 0.17 8.07
C LEU A 88 8.04 0.00 9.30
N PRO A 89 9.36 -0.19 9.13
CA PRO A 89 10.30 -0.12 10.24
C PRO A 89 10.06 1.13 11.10
N ASP A 90 10.13 1.00 12.42
CA ASP A 90 9.75 2.06 13.37
C ASP A 90 10.50 3.37 13.13
N ALA A 91 11.79 3.28 12.77
CA ALA A 91 12.62 4.43 12.46
C ALA A 91 12.07 5.21 11.24
N LEU A 92 11.64 4.51 10.20
CA LEU A 92 11.06 5.12 8.99
C LEU A 92 9.65 5.65 9.26
N SER A 93 8.83 4.88 9.98
CA SER A 93 7.51 5.33 10.46
C SER A 93 7.59 6.63 11.25
N LYS A 94 8.66 6.82 12.04
CA LYS A 94 8.93 8.07 12.77
C LYS A 94 9.31 9.21 11.80
N LYS A 95 10.29 9.01 10.92
CA LYS A 95 10.72 10.02 9.93
C LYS A 95 9.55 10.53 9.07
N MET A 96 8.72 9.60 8.57
CA MET A 96 7.55 9.94 7.77
C MET A 96 6.52 10.76 8.57
N ARG A 97 6.26 10.41 9.84
CA ARG A 97 5.35 11.18 10.71
C ARG A 97 5.88 12.56 11.05
N GLU A 98 7.19 12.71 11.24
CA GLU A 98 7.84 14.00 11.47
C GLU A 98 7.67 14.90 10.24
N ALA A 99 7.90 14.37 9.02
CA ALA A 99 7.64 15.08 7.78
C ALA A 99 6.15 15.48 7.62
N ALA A 100 5.22 14.56 7.93
CA ALA A 100 3.79 14.86 7.94
C ALA A 100 3.41 15.98 8.92
N THR A 101 3.98 15.96 10.13
CA THR A 101 3.77 17.01 11.14
C THR A 101 4.31 18.36 10.67
N ALA A 102 5.43 18.35 9.95
CA ALA A 102 6.02 19.53 9.33
C ALA A 102 5.32 19.96 8.02
N SER A 103 4.26 19.25 7.57
CA SER A 103 3.59 19.47 6.28
C SER A 103 4.55 19.38 5.08
N GLN A 104 5.55 18.50 5.16
CA GLN A 104 6.62 18.34 4.18
C GLN A 104 6.57 16.98 3.49
N ALA A 105 7.06 16.95 2.26
CA ALA A 105 7.30 15.69 1.56
C ALA A 105 8.37 14.86 2.28
N TRP A 106 8.24 13.55 2.21
CA TRP A 106 9.25 12.61 2.70
C TRP A 106 9.82 11.77 1.56
N THR A 107 11.15 11.67 1.49
CA THR A 107 11.85 10.82 0.55
C THR A 107 12.78 9.88 1.32
N PRO A 108 12.67 8.55 1.14
CA PRO A 108 13.57 7.60 1.79
C PRO A 108 14.97 7.74 1.21
N GLY A 109 15.99 7.69 2.06
CA GLY A 109 17.38 7.54 1.64
C GLY A 109 17.79 6.08 1.43
N ASP A 110 18.99 5.84 0.92
CA ASP A 110 19.48 4.48 0.66
C ASP A 110 19.53 3.61 1.92
N GLY A 111 19.91 4.19 3.06
CA GLY A 111 19.89 3.50 4.36
C GLY A 111 18.48 3.10 4.80
N ASP A 112 17.47 3.92 4.47
CA ASP A 112 16.07 3.60 4.75
C ASP A 112 15.60 2.42 3.90
N LEU A 113 15.96 2.41 2.61
CA LEU A 113 15.62 1.32 1.70
C LEU A 113 16.31 0.01 2.09
N HIS A 114 17.54 0.08 2.59
CA HIS A 114 18.26 -1.06 3.13
C HIS A 114 17.57 -1.63 4.37
N GLU A 115 17.14 -0.77 5.31
CA GLU A 115 16.41 -1.20 6.51
C GLU A 115 15.09 -1.91 6.16
N VAL A 116 14.34 -1.37 5.18
CA VAL A 116 13.13 -2.04 4.66
C VAL A 116 13.47 -3.38 4.03
N ALA A 117 14.58 -3.48 3.30
CA ALA A 117 15.00 -4.72 2.66
C ALA A 117 15.33 -5.81 3.67
N GLU A 118 16.07 -5.49 4.73
CA GLU A 118 16.44 -6.44 5.79
C GLU A 118 15.22 -6.94 6.55
N GLN A 119 14.27 -6.06 6.82
CA GLN A 119 13.12 -6.40 7.66
C GLN A 119 11.90 -6.88 6.87
N TRP A 120 11.90 -6.81 5.53
CA TRP A 120 10.74 -7.04 4.66
C TRP A 120 9.83 -8.22 5.07
N ASP A 121 10.43 -9.38 5.32
CA ASP A 121 9.74 -10.63 5.62
C ASP A 121 9.42 -10.81 7.12
N THR A 122 10.00 -9.97 7.98
CA THR A 122 9.87 -10.02 9.45
C THR A 122 9.02 -8.89 10.03
N LEU A 123 8.70 -7.86 9.24
CA LEU A 123 7.90 -6.72 9.67
C LEU A 123 6.53 -7.18 10.20
N PRO A 124 6.04 -6.58 11.30
CA PRO A 124 4.73 -6.90 11.86
C PRO A 124 3.62 -6.74 10.82
N SER A 125 2.78 -7.78 10.69
CA SER A 125 1.63 -7.72 9.80
C SER A 125 0.61 -6.70 10.29
N VAL A 126 0.12 -5.87 9.37
CA VAL A 126 -1.04 -5.03 9.62
C VAL A 126 -2.27 -5.91 9.53
N VAL A 127 -2.95 -6.11 10.66
CA VAL A 127 -4.21 -6.84 10.72
C VAL A 127 -5.33 -5.87 10.34
N ALA A 128 -5.74 -5.93 9.09
CA ALA A 128 -6.99 -5.34 8.62
C ALA A 128 -7.91 -6.45 8.08
N ASP A 129 -9.21 -6.23 8.20
CA ASP A 129 -10.28 -7.20 7.92
C ASP A 129 -10.63 -7.20 6.42
N TYR A 130 -9.62 -7.34 5.58
CA TYR A 130 -9.80 -7.36 4.14
C TYR A 130 -10.74 -8.50 3.71
N SER A 131 -11.74 -8.18 2.91
CA SER A 131 -12.57 -9.16 2.21
C SER A 131 -12.01 -9.47 0.82
N SER A 132 -11.57 -8.46 0.08
CA SER A 132 -10.85 -8.64 -1.20
C SER A 132 -9.77 -7.57 -1.44
N ILE A 133 -8.76 -7.96 -2.22
CA ILE A 133 -7.79 -7.07 -2.84
C ILE A 133 -7.71 -7.43 -4.32
N GLU A 134 -8.18 -6.53 -5.16
CA GLU A 134 -8.16 -6.68 -6.62
C GLU A 134 -7.21 -5.65 -7.20
N SER A 135 -6.24 -6.10 -7.98
CA SER A 135 -5.27 -5.21 -8.63
C SER A 135 -5.33 -5.36 -10.14
N THR A 136 -5.09 -4.25 -10.86
CA THR A 136 -4.95 -4.29 -12.32
C THR A 136 -3.72 -3.52 -12.74
N LEU A 137 -2.88 -4.13 -13.57
CA LEU A 137 -1.81 -3.46 -14.29
C LEU A 137 -2.33 -3.09 -15.68
N ILE A 138 -2.39 -1.79 -15.98
CA ILE A 138 -3.01 -1.29 -17.21
C ILE A 138 -1.94 -0.55 -18.03
N GLY A 139 -1.59 -1.08 -19.20
CA GLY A 139 -0.76 -0.40 -20.19
C GLY A 139 -1.49 0.77 -20.83
N ALA A 140 -0.75 1.81 -21.24
CA ALA A 140 -1.35 3.00 -21.86
C ALA A 140 -2.16 2.69 -23.13
N ASP A 141 -1.81 1.61 -23.85
CA ASP A 141 -2.52 1.09 -25.02
C ASP A 141 -3.91 0.50 -24.72
N ALA A 142 -4.17 0.16 -23.44
CA ALA A 142 -5.47 -0.33 -22.98
C ALA A 142 -6.27 0.70 -22.18
N TYR A 143 -5.81 1.95 -22.07
CA TYR A 143 -6.54 2.98 -21.34
C TYR A 143 -7.91 3.25 -21.94
N SER A 144 -8.95 3.11 -21.10
CA SER A 144 -10.29 3.59 -21.42
C SER A 144 -10.28 5.10 -21.63
N ARG A 145 -11.36 5.65 -22.21
CA ARG A 145 -11.47 7.09 -22.45
C ARG A 145 -11.32 7.90 -21.16
N GLU A 146 -11.83 7.38 -20.05
CA GLU A 146 -11.73 8.00 -18.73
C GLU A 146 -10.26 8.11 -18.28
N PHE A 147 -9.47 7.05 -18.45
CA PHE A 147 -8.04 7.06 -18.14
C PHE A 147 -7.25 7.98 -19.06
N GLN A 148 -7.66 8.14 -20.32
CA GLN A 148 -6.98 9.00 -21.28
C GLN A 148 -7.15 10.50 -20.98
N VAL A 149 -8.28 10.89 -20.37
CA VAL A 149 -8.61 12.30 -20.10
C VAL A 149 -8.45 12.71 -18.63
N ASP A 150 -8.39 11.77 -17.69
CA ASP A 150 -8.18 12.08 -16.27
C ASP A 150 -6.75 12.62 -16.03
N GLU A 151 -6.65 13.75 -15.33
CA GLU A 151 -5.36 14.43 -15.07
C GLU A 151 -4.37 13.59 -14.25
N THR A 152 -4.86 12.57 -13.53
CA THR A 152 -4.00 11.64 -12.79
C THR A 152 -3.32 10.66 -13.73
N THR A 153 -4.02 10.14 -14.74
CA THR A 153 -3.54 9.04 -15.60
C THR A 153 -3.09 9.50 -16.98
N LYS A 154 -3.52 10.67 -17.44
CA LYS A 154 -3.13 11.23 -18.73
C LYS A 154 -1.60 11.36 -18.83
N GLY A 155 -1.05 10.83 -19.93
CA GLY A 155 0.38 10.87 -20.21
C GLY A 155 1.23 9.89 -19.38
N SER A 156 0.61 8.98 -18.63
CA SER A 156 1.34 7.87 -17.99
C SER A 156 1.58 6.70 -18.95
N SER A 157 2.68 5.97 -18.76
CA SER A 157 3.04 4.81 -19.58
C SER A 157 2.27 3.55 -19.20
N PHE A 158 1.93 3.41 -17.91
CA PHE A 158 1.05 2.37 -17.38
C PHE A 158 0.53 2.81 -16.01
N ALA A 159 -0.53 2.16 -15.55
CA ALA A 159 -1.11 2.39 -14.23
C ALA A 159 -1.17 1.10 -13.42
N ILE A 160 -1.02 1.23 -12.11
CA ILE A 160 -1.31 0.17 -11.13
C ILE A 160 -2.55 0.60 -10.37
N THR A 161 -3.63 -0.17 -10.49
CA THR A 161 -4.83 0.05 -9.69
C THR A 161 -4.94 -0.99 -8.60
N VAL A 162 -5.42 -0.60 -7.42
CA VAL A 162 -5.63 -1.50 -6.29
C VAL A 162 -6.96 -1.14 -5.63
N ARG A 163 -7.89 -2.10 -5.62
CA ARG A 163 -9.17 -2.02 -4.91
C ARG A 163 -9.10 -2.91 -3.69
N GLU A 164 -9.22 -2.29 -2.52
CA GLU A 164 -9.33 -2.96 -1.24
C GLU A 164 -10.78 -2.88 -0.75
N ALA A 165 -11.37 -4.01 -0.41
CA ALA A 165 -12.66 -4.09 0.27
C ALA A 165 -12.46 -4.64 1.69
N PHE A 166 -13.24 -4.13 2.63
CA PHE A 166 -13.17 -4.51 4.05
C PHE A 166 -14.47 -5.20 4.50
N SER A 167 -14.36 -6.11 5.46
CA SER A 167 -15.48 -6.95 5.92
C SER A 167 -16.41 -6.25 6.93
N GLY A 168 -16.02 -5.08 7.46
CA GLY A 168 -16.89 -4.16 8.21
C GLY A 168 -16.37 -3.74 9.59
N ALA A 169 -15.23 -4.26 10.06
CA ALA A 169 -14.61 -3.83 11.31
C ALA A 169 -13.84 -2.50 11.19
N GLN A 170 -13.52 -2.08 9.96
CA GLN A 170 -12.84 -0.82 9.66
C GLN A 170 -13.83 0.33 9.46
N PRO A 171 -13.41 1.58 9.73
CA PRO A 171 -14.23 2.77 9.44
C PRO A 171 -14.40 3.02 7.93
N LEU A 172 -13.70 2.26 7.08
CA LEU A 172 -13.78 2.31 5.63
C LEU A 172 -14.43 1.02 5.11
N ARG A 173 -15.35 1.17 4.15
CA ARG A 173 -15.94 0.06 3.39
C ARG A 173 -15.02 -0.42 2.29
N SER A 174 -14.38 0.52 1.59
CA SER A 174 -13.44 0.22 0.51
C SER A 174 -12.48 1.38 0.27
N THR A 175 -11.36 1.05 -0.35
CA THR A 175 -10.37 2.00 -0.87
C THR A 175 -10.00 1.62 -2.29
N TYR A 176 -10.00 2.58 -3.20
CA TYR A 176 -9.55 2.43 -4.58
C TYR A 176 -8.36 3.35 -4.83
N SER A 177 -7.22 2.77 -5.15
CA SER A 177 -5.98 3.48 -5.42
C SER A 177 -5.61 3.34 -6.91
N VAL A 178 -5.15 4.42 -7.51
CA VAL A 178 -4.55 4.42 -8.86
C VAL A 178 -3.18 5.09 -8.77
N PHE A 179 -2.15 4.38 -9.20
CA PHE A 179 -0.78 4.86 -9.33
C PHE A 179 -0.43 4.93 -10.82
N ALA A 180 -0.47 6.12 -11.40
CA ALA A 180 -0.19 6.36 -12.80
C ALA A 180 1.30 6.66 -13.01
N VAL A 181 2.05 5.70 -13.57
CA VAL A 181 3.50 5.79 -13.75
C VAL A 181 3.81 6.63 -14.98
N ARG A 182 4.38 7.81 -14.79
CA ARG A 182 4.75 8.75 -15.88
C ARG A 182 6.18 8.55 -16.34
N GLN A 183 7.08 8.20 -15.43
CA GLN A 183 8.47 7.89 -15.74
C GLN A 183 8.89 6.63 -15.01
N GLN A 184 9.61 5.77 -15.72
CA GLN A 184 10.24 4.58 -15.19
C GLN A 184 11.76 4.71 -15.32
N ARG A 185 12.46 4.39 -14.23
CA ARG A 185 13.91 4.26 -14.13
C ARG A 185 14.21 2.92 -13.45
N ASP A 186 15.43 2.41 -13.60
CA ASP A 186 15.81 1.06 -13.13
C ASP A 186 15.39 0.75 -11.68
N SER A 187 15.54 1.74 -10.77
CA SER A 187 15.22 1.62 -9.34
C SER A 187 14.07 2.51 -8.88
N ARG A 188 13.36 3.20 -9.79
CA ARG A 188 12.33 4.16 -9.41
C ARG A 188 11.18 4.26 -10.42
N LEU A 189 9.96 4.29 -9.92
CA LEU A 189 8.78 4.70 -10.69
C LEU A 189 8.32 6.05 -10.16
N ASP A 190 8.12 7.01 -11.05
CA ASP A 190 7.67 8.36 -10.72
C ASP A 190 6.31 8.62 -11.39
N GLY A 191 5.38 9.23 -10.67
CA GLY A 191 4.05 9.45 -11.23
C GLY A 191 3.11 10.23 -10.34
N THR A 192 1.82 10.13 -10.68
CA THR A 192 0.71 10.75 -9.96
C THR A 192 -0.20 9.68 -9.41
N PHE A 193 -0.87 9.97 -8.30
CA PHE A 193 -1.77 9.02 -7.69
C PHE A 193 -3.09 9.67 -7.28
N VAL A 194 -4.12 8.83 -7.21
CA VAL A 194 -5.38 9.13 -6.54
C VAL A 194 -5.76 7.95 -5.64
N ILE A 195 -6.22 8.25 -4.44
CA ILE A 195 -6.84 7.31 -3.52
C ILE A 195 -8.24 7.82 -3.22
N SER A 196 -9.24 6.97 -3.47
CA SER A 196 -10.64 7.25 -3.18
C SER A 196 -11.14 6.21 -2.19
N SER A 197 -11.54 6.63 -1.01
CA SER A 197 -12.07 5.74 0.04
C SER A 197 -13.54 6.03 0.32
N ILE A 198 -14.30 5.00 0.68
CA ILE A 198 -15.71 5.11 1.07
C ILE A 198 -15.83 4.81 2.56
N ALA A 199 -16.28 5.78 3.35
CA ALA A 199 -16.49 5.60 4.79
C ALA A 199 -17.77 4.81 5.13
N VAL A 200 -17.79 4.17 6.29
CA VAL A 200 -18.99 3.54 6.88
C VAL A 200 -19.84 4.62 7.54
N ALA A 201 -20.95 5.01 6.91
CA ALA A 201 -21.91 5.99 7.42
C ALA A 201 -23.30 5.73 6.83
N PRO A 202 -24.40 6.24 7.45
CA PRO A 202 -25.77 6.10 6.93
C PRO A 202 -25.90 6.61 5.48
N PHE A 203 -25.07 7.59 5.12
CA PHE A 203 -24.83 8.02 3.74
C PHE A 203 -23.33 7.91 3.45
N PRO A 204 -22.89 7.12 2.47
CA PRO A 204 -21.47 6.95 2.17
C PRO A 204 -20.82 8.27 1.75
N ILE A 205 -19.77 8.70 2.46
CA ILE A 205 -19.01 9.91 2.13
C ILE A 205 -17.71 9.48 1.42
N PRO A 206 -17.52 9.83 0.14
CA PRO A 206 -16.26 9.58 -0.55
C PRO A 206 -15.20 10.57 -0.06
N VAL A 207 -14.00 10.05 0.23
CA VAL A 207 -12.81 10.84 0.54
C VAL A 207 -11.80 10.59 -0.58
N THR A 208 -11.47 11.64 -1.33
CA THR A 208 -10.51 11.56 -2.44
C THR A 208 -9.25 12.33 -2.10
N LEU A 209 -8.10 11.65 -2.16
CA LEU A 209 -6.77 12.19 -1.94
C LEU A 209 -5.97 12.07 -3.24
N LYS A 210 -5.24 13.12 -3.61
CA LYS A 210 -4.44 13.17 -4.84
C LYS A 210 -3.03 13.68 -4.53
N GLY A 211 -2.10 13.37 -5.41
CA GLY A 211 -0.76 13.93 -5.36
C GLY A 211 0.22 13.23 -6.28
N ASP A 212 1.49 13.33 -5.93
CA ASP A 212 2.58 12.67 -6.65
C ASP A 212 3.02 11.44 -5.86
N PHE A 213 3.51 10.41 -6.55
CA PHE A 213 4.14 9.27 -5.89
C PHE A 213 5.49 8.97 -6.50
N GLN A 214 6.35 8.38 -5.67
CA GLN A 214 7.54 7.67 -6.11
C GLN A 214 7.51 6.26 -5.53
N ALA A 215 7.76 5.26 -6.36
CA ALA A 215 8.03 3.89 -5.91
C ALA A 215 9.54 3.64 -5.98
N TYR A 216 10.15 3.28 -4.86
CA TYR A 216 11.57 2.98 -4.74
C TYR A 216 11.77 1.47 -4.69
N ARG A 217 12.64 0.96 -5.56
CA ARG A 217 12.97 -0.47 -5.58
C ARG A 217 13.67 -0.85 -4.27
N VAL A 218 13.12 -1.84 -3.59
CA VAL A 218 13.72 -2.43 -2.39
C VAL A 218 14.48 -3.67 -2.85
N ALA A 219 15.79 -3.57 -2.97
CA ALA A 219 16.62 -4.70 -3.34
C ALA A 219 16.53 -5.77 -2.25
N ALA A 220 16.30 -7.04 -2.62
CA ALA A 220 16.51 -8.12 -1.66
C ALA A 220 17.98 -8.10 -1.22
N PRO A 221 18.28 -8.24 0.08
CA PRO A 221 19.67 -8.37 0.52
C PRO A 221 20.31 -9.55 -0.24
N PRO A 222 21.60 -9.43 -0.64
CA PRO A 222 22.28 -10.52 -1.34
C PRO A 222 22.17 -11.78 -0.50
N ALA A 223 21.78 -12.90 -1.14
CA ALA A 223 21.67 -14.17 -0.44
C ALA A 223 23.00 -14.46 0.26
N PRO A 224 23.00 -14.83 1.56
CA PRO A 224 24.24 -15.09 2.28
C PRO A 224 25.04 -16.13 1.52
N SER A 225 26.31 -15.80 1.25
CA SER A 225 27.22 -16.68 0.53
C SER A 225 27.33 -18.02 1.26
N TRP A 226 27.58 -19.09 0.51
CA TRP A 226 27.70 -20.44 1.09
C TRP A 226 28.79 -20.51 2.19
N TRP A 227 29.82 -19.67 2.10
CA TRP A 227 30.84 -19.51 3.13
C TRP A 227 30.29 -18.91 4.42
N GLN A 228 29.43 -17.88 4.35
CA GLN A 228 28.77 -17.30 5.52
C GLN A 228 27.86 -18.32 6.19
N ARG A 229 27.10 -19.12 5.41
CA ARG A 229 26.28 -20.20 5.96
C ARG A 229 27.11 -21.28 6.65
N LEU A 230 28.28 -21.63 6.11
CA LEU A 230 29.20 -22.56 6.78
C LEU A 230 29.76 -21.97 8.07
N LEU A 231 30.20 -20.71 8.05
CA LEU A 231 30.72 -20.03 9.24
C LEU A 231 29.67 -19.91 10.35
N ASP A 232 28.40 -19.71 10.01
CA ASP A 232 27.28 -19.70 10.97
C ASP A 232 27.01 -21.09 11.57
N VAL A 233 27.15 -22.16 10.79
CA VAL A 233 27.07 -23.55 11.30
C VAL A 233 28.23 -23.87 12.25
N PHE A 234 29.44 -23.40 11.94
CA PHE A 234 30.61 -23.61 12.80
C PHE A 234 30.64 -22.69 14.03
N SER A 235 30.04 -21.51 13.96
CA SER A 235 29.94 -20.58 15.10
C SER A 235 28.75 -20.85 16.02
N GLY A 236 27.68 -21.51 15.52
CA GLY A 236 26.56 -22.00 16.33
C GLY A 236 26.86 -23.25 17.17
N GLY A 237 28.03 -23.87 17.00
CA GLY A 237 28.48 -25.07 17.70
C GLY A 237 29.33 -24.79 18.94
N ARG A 238 28.89 -23.94 19.87
CA ARG A 238 29.47 -23.87 21.23
C ARG A 238 28.42 -23.43 22.26
N ARG A 239 27.56 -24.38 22.65
CA ARG A 239 27.04 -24.47 24.02
C ARG A 239 27.70 -25.69 24.65
N GLY A 240 28.79 -25.45 25.37
CA GLY A 240 29.17 -26.28 26.52
C GLY A 240 28.37 -25.82 27.73
#